data_AF-A0A1G1THY7-F1
#
_entry.id   AF-A0A1G1THY7-F1
#
_cell.length_a   1.000
_cell.length_b   1.000
_cell.length_c   1.000
_cell.angle_alpha   90.00
_cell.angle_beta   90.00
_cell.angle_gamma   90.00
#
_symmetry.space_group_name_H-M   'P 1'
#
loop_
_entity.id
_entity.type
_entity.pdbx_description
1 polymer ?
#
loop_
_entity_poly.entity_id
_entity_poly.type
_entity_poly.pdbx_seq_one_letter_code
_entity_poly.pdbx_strand_id
1 'polypeptide(L)'
;MRYGSASLGYINANQQDLTQDTGGPKVVTLYWPLTDEAPDLARRHAYQTSYAQWLPRVVAELETYHPGVTPYLQRADLWVWGHGMVAPTPGLLWGPGRAAAQRPVRNRIFFAHTDFSGISIFEEAFYQGIRAARELLGTA
;
A
#
# COMPACT_ATOMS: atom_id res chain seq x y z
N MET A 1 -11.55 2.61 -10.81
CA MET A 1 -11.79 1.25 -10.29
C MET A 1 -13.01 0.67 -10.97
N ARG A 2 -12.93 -0.55 -11.51
CA ARG A 2 -14.04 -1.21 -12.20
C ARG A 2 -14.68 -2.24 -11.28
N TYR A 3 -15.99 -2.19 -11.13
CA TYR A 3 -16.73 -3.18 -10.36
C TYR A 3 -16.59 -4.59 -10.97
N GLY A 4 -16.35 -5.59 -10.12
CA GLY A 4 -16.16 -6.98 -10.55
C GLY A 4 -14.81 -7.27 -11.21
N SER A 5 -13.88 -6.32 -11.25
CA SER A 5 -12.50 -6.60 -11.67
C SER A 5 -11.71 -7.30 -10.55
N ALA A 6 -10.75 -8.14 -10.94
CA ALA A 6 -9.75 -8.69 -10.04
C ALA A 6 -8.72 -7.63 -9.58
N SER A 7 -8.54 -6.53 -10.33
CA SER A 7 -7.64 -5.44 -9.93
C SER A 7 -8.37 -4.36 -9.13
N LEU A 8 -7.62 -3.60 -8.33
CA LEU A 8 -8.14 -2.37 -7.69
C LEU A 8 -8.14 -1.16 -8.66
N GLY A 9 -7.72 -1.37 -9.90
CA GLY A 9 -7.48 -0.33 -10.89
C GLY A 9 -6.12 0.33 -10.73
N TYR A 10 -5.94 1.48 -11.38
CA TYR A 10 -4.69 2.23 -11.38
C TYR A 10 -4.90 3.69 -10.97
N ILE A 11 -3.81 4.33 -10.56
CA ILE A 11 -3.71 5.78 -10.38
C ILE A 11 -2.80 6.38 -11.44
N ASN A 12 -3.06 7.63 -11.81
CA ASN A 12 -2.08 8.45 -12.50
C ASN A 12 -0.99 8.86 -11.50
N ALA A 13 0.24 8.43 -11.74
CA ALA A 13 1.40 8.61 -10.88
C ALA A 13 2.28 9.82 -11.28
N ASN A 14 1.76 10.76 -12.08
CA ASN A 14 2.42 12.00 -12.50
C ASN A 14 2.31 13.16 -11.49
N GLN A 15 1.94 12.92 -10.22
CA GLN A 15 1.77 13.96 -9.18
C GLN A 15 3.02 14.78 -8.83
N GLN A 16 4.18 14.50 -9.42
CA GLN A 16 5.40 15.31 -9.26
C GLN A 16 5.67 16.21 -10.49
N ASP A 17 4.86 16.11 -11.54
CA ASP A 17 4.96 17.00 -12.68
C ASP A 17 4.47 18.40 -12.27
N LEU A 18 5.32 19.40 -12.51
CA LEU A 18 5.02 20.79 -12.14
C LEU A 18 3.99 21.45 -13.07
N THR A 19 3.67 20.83 -14.20
CA THR A 19 2.70 21.32 -15.17
C THR A 19 1.59 20.27 -15.38
N GLN A 20 0.34 20.74 -15.51
CA GLN A 20 -0.83 19.85 -15.57
C GLN A 20 -0.92 19.02 -16.85
N ASP A 21 -0.43 19.56 -17.96
CA ASP A 21 -0.33 18.83 -19.22
C ASP A 21 1.02 19.09 -19.90
N THR A 22 1.88 18.08 -19.82
CA THR A 22 3.18 18.07 -20.48
C THR A 22 3.10 17.56 -21.93
N GLY A 23 1.95 17.03 -22.37
CA GLY A 23 1.85 16.27 -23.63
C GLY A 23 2.76 15.04 -23.70
N GLY A 24 3.43 14.70 -22.59
CA GLY A 24 4.43 13.65 -22.50
C GLY A 24 3.87 12.31 -21.99
N PRO A 25 4.73 11.29 -21.88
CA PRO A 25 4.36 9.98 -21.35
C PRO A 25 3.73 10.11 -19.95
N LYS A 26 2.68 9.33 -19.70
CA LYS A 26 2.07 9.22 -18.38
C LYS A 26 2.62 7.99 -17.65
N VAL A 27 2.80 8.12 -16.34
CA VAL A 27 3.15 7.02 -15.45
C VAL A 27 1.87 6.60 -14.74
N VAL A 28 1.52 5.32 -14.83
CA VAL A 28 0.37 4.76 -14.11
C VAL A 28 0.82 3.64 -13.19
N THR A 29 0.23 3.58 -12.00
CA THR A 29 0.48 2.50 -11.03
C THR A 29 -0.81 1.70 -10.88
N LEU A 30 -0.82 0.47 -11.37
CA LEU A 30 -1.93 -0.47 -11.22
C LEU A 30 -1.72 -1.34 -9.98
N TYR A 31 -2.78 -1.49 -9.18
CA TYR A 31 -2.78 -2.30 -7.96
C TYR A 31 -3.56 -3.61 -8.19
N TRP A 32 -2.88 -4.74 -7.98
CA TRP A 32 -3.48 -6.07 -8.11
C TRP A 32 -3.43 -6.82 -6.77
N PRO A 33 -4.57 -6.96 -6.06
CA PRO A 33 -4.64 -7.68 -4.81
C PRO A 33 -4.65 -9.20 -5.07
N LEU A 34 -4.05 -9.97 -4.18
CA LEU A 34 -4.05 -11.44 -4.26
C LEU A 34 -5.01 -12.01 -3.21
N THR A 35 -6.29 -12.11 -3.58
CA THR A 35 -7.39 -12.43 -2.65
C THR A 35 -8.10 -13.75 -2.94
N ASP A 36 -7.76 -14.42 -4.04
CA ASP A 36 -8.47 -15.61 -4.52
C ASP A 36 -8.09 -16.89 -3.76
N GLU A 37 -7.03 -16.84 -2.95
CA GLU A 37 -6.49 -17.99 -2.24
C GLU A 37 -5.93 -17.61 -0.85
N ALA A 38 -5.57 -18.64 -0.07
CA ALA A 38 -5.00 -18.43 1.25
C ALA A 38 -3.67 -17.63 1.17
N PRO A 39 -3.37 -16.73 2.12
CA PRO A 39 -2.23 -15.81 2.00
C PRO A 39 -0.85 -16.46 1.80
N ASP A 40 -0.64 -17.66 2.36
CA ASP A 40 0.61 -18.40 2.21
C ASP A 40 0.77 -19.00 0.81
N LEU A 41 -0.31 -19.55 0.24
CA LEU A 41 -0.35 -20.03 -1.15
C LEU A 41 -0.20 -18.85 -2.13
N ALA A 42 -0.96 -17.77 -1.93
CA ALA A 42 -0.92 -16.58 -2.76
C ALA A 42 0.49 -16.00 -2.86
N ARG A 43 1.17 -15.92 -1.71
CA ARG A 43 2.55 -15.44 -1.63
C ARG A 43 3.52 -16.35 -2.38
N ARG A 44 3.42 -17.67 -2.19
CA ARG A 44 4.27 -18.64 -2.91
C ARG A 44 4.08 -18.51 -4.43
N HIS A 45 2.84 -18.48 -4.90
CA HIS A 45 2.54 -18.29 -6.31
C HIS A 45 3.05 -16.95 -6.84
N ALA A 46 2.89 -15.85 -6.09
CA ALA A 46 3.37 -14.54 -6.52
C ALA A 46 4.87 -14.51 -6.77
N TYR A 47 5.66 -15.11 -5.88
CA TYR A 47 7.12 -15.19 -6.04
C TYR A 47 7.58 -16.19 -7.11
N GLN A 48 6.77 -17.20 -7.42
CA GLN A 48 7.04 -18.18 -8.48
C GLN A 48 6.57 -17.70 -9.85
N THR A 49 5.68 -16.72 -9.91
CA THR A 49 5.16 -16.16 -11.16
C THR A 49 6.16 -15.14 -11.71
N SER A 50 6.72 -15.46 -12.87
CA SER A 50 7.71 -14.61 -13.54
C SER A 50 7.08 -13.33 -14.09
N TYR A 51 7.93 -12.33 -14.36
CA TYR A 51 7.54 -11.11 -15.06
C TYR A 51 6.78 -11.38 -16.36
N ALA A 52 7.27 -12.33 -17.18
CA ALA A 52 6.65 -12.70 -18.45
C ALA A 52 5.24 -13.31 -18.31
N GLN A 53 4.92 -13.88 -17.14
CA GLN A 53 3.58 -14.39 -16.83
C GLN A 53 2.68 -13.30 -16.25
N TRP A 54 3.22 -12.36 -15.48
CA TRP A 54 2.46 -11.25 -14.91
C TRP A 54 2.09 -10.18 -15.94
N LEU A 55 3.05 -9.78 -16.79
CA LEU A 55 2.87 -8.65 -17.71
C LEU A 55 1.63 -8.77 -18.60
N PRO A 56 1.35 -9.92 -19.26
CA PRO A 56 0.14 -10.05 -20.09
C PRO A 56 -1.15 -9.84 -19.30
N ARG A 57 -1.20 -10.25 -18.02
CA ARG A 57 -2.39 -10.08 -17.16
C ARG A 57 -2.64 -8.60 -16.87
N VAL A 58 -1.58 -7.87 -16.53
CA VAL A 58 -1.65 -6.43 -16.23
C VAL A 58 -2.01 -5.62 -17.49
N VAL A 59 -1.41 -5.95 -18.64
CA VAL A 59 -1.72 -5.29 -19.91
C VAL A 59 -3.16 -5.56 -20.35
N ALA A 60 -3.63 -6.81 -20.25
CA ALA A 60 -5.01 -7.16 -20.56
C ALA A 60 -6.00 -6.39 -19.69
N GLU A 61 -5.70 -6.21 -18.41
CA GLU A 61 -6.52 -5.41 -17.50
C GLU A 61 -6.52 -3.92 -17.88
N LEU A 62 -5.36 -3.35 -18.22
CA LEU A 62 -5.25 -1.98 -18.72
C LEU A 62 -6.03 -1.76 -20.02
N GLU A 63 -6.04 -2.72 -20.93
CA GLU A 63 -6.87 -2.71 -22.15
C GLU A 63 -8.37 -2.64 -21.82
N THR A 64 -8.81 -3.20 -20.68
CA THR A 64 -10.22 -3.05 -20.28
C THR A 64 -10.56 -1.65 -19.79
N TYR A 65 -9.58 -0.92 -19.25
CA TYR A 65 -9.74 0.48 -18.84
C TYR A 65 -9.59 1.43 -20.03
N HIS A 66 -8.67 1.13 -20.93
CA HIS A 66 -8.28 1.94 -22.09
C HIS A 66 -8.06 1.06 -23.31
N PRO A 67 -9.12 0.77 -24.09
CA PRO A 67 -8.99 -0.03 -25.30
C PRO A 67 -8.00 0.61 -26.30
N GLY A 68 -7.02 -0.18 -26.75
CA GLY A 68 -5.96 0.25 -27.66
C GLY A 68 -4.77 0.91 -26.97
N VAL A 69 -4.60 0.75 -25.66
CA VAL A 69 -3.46 1.32 -24.91
C VAL A 69 -2.14 0.58 -25.17
N THR A 70 -2.18 -0.71 -25.52
CA THR A 70 -0.98 -1.57 -25.65
C THR A 70 0.11 -0.97 -26.56
N PRO A 71 -0.19 -0.42 -27.75
CA PRO A 71 0.83 0.21 -28.60
C PRO A 71 1.52 1.43 -28.00
N TYR A 72 0.93 2.05 -26.97
CA TYR A 72 1.48 3.22 -26.27
C TYR A 72 2.30 2.85 -25.03
N LEU A 73 2.34 1.58 -24.64
CA LEU A 73 3.15 1.11 -23.51
C LEU A 73 4.63 1.14 -23.88
N GLN A 74 5.37 2.06 -23.27
CA GLN A 74 6.82 2.22 -23.50
C GLN A 74 7.66 1.36 -22.55
N ARG A 75 7.20 1.19 -21.31
CA ARG A 75 7.90 0.47 -20.25
C ARG A 75 6.91 -0.03 -19.20
N ALA A 76 7.16 -1.21 -18.64
CA ALA A 76 6.40 -1.76 -17.52
C ALA A 76 7.35 -2.44 -16.52
N ASP A 77 7.25 -2.05 -15.26
CA ASP A 77 7.94 -2.69 -14.14
C ASP A 77 6.88 -3.27 -13.19
N LEU A 78 7.17 -4.45 -12.64
CA LEU A 78 6.23 -5.19 -11.79
C LEU A 78 6.91 -5.55 -10.49
N TRP A 79 6.20 -5.33 -9.39
CA TRP A 79 6.71 -5.61 -8.05
C TRP A 79 5.69 -6.39 -7.23
N VAL A 80 6.17 -7.40 -6.52
CA VAL A 80 5.38 -8.13 -5.51
C VAL A 80 5.69 -7.51 -4.16
N TRP A 81 4.72 -6.82 -3.58
CA TRP A 81 4.85 -6.19 -2.26
C TRP A 81 4.01 -6.93 -1.23
N GLY A 82 4.58 -7.10 -0.03
CA GLY A 82 3.80 -7.48 1.14
C GLY A 82 2.84 -6.35 1.52
N HIS A 83 1.76 -6.70 2.23
CA HIS A 83 0.84 -5.68 2.74
C HIS A 83 1.59 -4.77 3.72
N GLY A 84 1.67 -3.47 3.41
CA GLY A 84 2.52 -2.51 4.13
C GLY A 84 1.97 -2.02 5.48
N MET A 85 0.82 -2.54 5.91
CA MET A 85 0.14 -2.14 7.14
C MET A 85 -0.43 -3.36 7.86
N VAL A 86 -0.83 -3.22 9.13
CA VAL A 86 -1.69 -4.22 9.76
C VAL A 86 -3.04 -4.23 9.04
N ALA A 87 -3.53 -5.43 8.69
CA ALA A 87 -4.89 -5.58 8.18
C ALA A 87 -5.87 -5.37 9.34
N PRO A 88 -6.71 -4.31 9.31
CA PRO A 88 -7.59 -4.03 10.43
C PRO A 88 -8.71 -5.08 10.49
N THR A 89 -8.91 -5.66 11.68
CA THR A 89 -10.08 -6.48 11.98
C THR A 89 -11.10 -5.65 12.78
N PRO A 90 -12.40 -5.99 12.72
CA PRO A 90 -13.38 -5.40 13.62
C PRO A 90 -12.90 -5.44 15.08
N GLY A 91 -13.00 -4.31 15.78
CA GLY A 91 -12.54 -4.17 17.16
C GLY A 91 -11.08 -3.76 17.35
N LEU A 92 -10.26 -3.65 16.29
CA LEU A 92 -8.84 -3.26 16.44
C LEU A 92 -8.66 -1.87 17.07
N LEU A 93 -9.42 -0.88 16.61
CA LEU A 93 -9.26 0.53 17.03
C LEU A 93 -9.70 0.80 18.47
N TRP A 94 -10.83 0.21 18.86
CA TRP A 94 -11.47 0.47 20.16
C TRP A 94 -11.24 -0.64 21.18
N GLY A 95 -10.52 -1.70 20.78
CA GLY A 95 -10.20 -2.83 21.62
C GLY A 95 -9.04 -2.54 22.59
N PRO A 96 -8.92 -3.35 23.65
CA PRO A 96 -7.86 -3.19 24.65
C PRO A 96 -6.45 -3.44 24.10
N GLY A 97 -6.34 -4.18 22.99
CA GLY A 97 -5.06 -4.51 22.34
C GLY A 97 -4.28 -3.28 21.88
N ARG A 98 -4.97 -2.25 21.36
CA ARG A 98 -4.32 -1.01 20.92
C ARG A 98 -3.66 -0.26 22.08
N ALA A 99 -4.41 -0.05 23.16
CA ALA A 99 -3.90 0.63 24.36
C ALA A 99 -2.76 -0.17 25.03
N ALA A 100 -2.84 -1.51 25.01
CA ALA A 100 -1.76 -2.35 25.51
C ALA A 100 -0.48 -2.23 24.65
N ALA A 101 -0.62 -2.22 23.32
CA ALA A 101 0.51 -2.11 22.39
C ALA A 101 1.22 -0.75 22.43
N GLN A 102 0.55 0.30 22.91
CA GLN A 102 1.16 1.62 23.11
C GLN A 102 2.05 1.72 24.35
N ARG A 103 1.95 0.76 25.30
CA ARG A 103 2.68 0.86 26.57
C ARG A 103 4.18 0.66 26.37
N PRO A 104 5.03 1.47 27.03
CA PRO A 104 6.46 1.31 26.92
C PRO A 104 6.94 0.04 27.62
N VAL A 105 7.97 -0.61 27.06
CA VAL A 105 8.58 -1.79 27.68
C VAL A 105 9.64 -1.32 28.67
N ARG A 106 9.41 -1.62 29.95
CA ARG A 106 10.32 -1.30 31.08
C ARG A 106 10.75 0.18 31.13
N ASN A 107 9.93 1.07 30.61
CA ASN A 107 10.23 2.50 30.45
C ASN A 107 11.55 2.77 29.69
N ARG A 108 11.91 1.88 28.76
CA ARG A 108 13.15 1.93 27.97
C ARG A 108 12.90 1.85 26.47
N ILE A 109 11.82 1.20 26.05
CA ILE A 109 11.41 1.11 24.65
C ILE A 109 10.04 1.75 24.53
N PHE A 110 9.94 2.79 23.72
CA PHE A 110 8.72 3.54 23.43
C PHE A 110 8.32 3.29 21.98
N PHE A 111 7.05 2.94 21.75
CA PHE A 111 6.56 2.63 20.41
C PHE A 111 5.96 3.86 19.74
N ALA A 112 6.15 4.00 18.42
CA ALA A 112 5.72 5.16 17.64
C ALA A 112 5.06 4.78 16.30
N HIS A 113 4.41 3.61 16.23
CA HIS A 113 3.86 3.11 14.97
C HIS A 113 2.51 3.75 14.63
N THR A 114 2.22 3.94 13.34
CA THR A 114 0.95 4.52 12.86
C THR A 114 -0.27 3.62 13.08
N ASP A 115 -0.09 2.32 13.28
CA ASP A 115 -1.22 1.42 13.59
C ASP A 115 -1.99 1.85 14.86
N PHE A 116 -1.38 2.65 15.73
CA PHE A 116 -2.03 3.21 16.91
C PHE A 116 -3.13 4.22 16.61
N SER A 117 -3.12 4.85 15.43
CA SER A 117 -4.21 5.72 14.96
C SER A 117 -5.23 4.97 14.11
N GLY A 118 -4.88 3.78 13.63
CA GLY A 118 -5.64 3.03 12.63
C GLY A 118 -5.56 3.57 11.22
N ILE A 119 -4.70 4.57 10.99
CA ILE A 119 -4.51 5.19 9.67
C ILE A 119 -3.02 5.44 9.47
N SER A 120 -2.45 4.84 8.42
CA SER A 120 -1.02 5.00 8.10
C SER A 120 -0.80 6.15 7.14
N ILE A 121 -0.89 7.36 7.67
CA ILE A 121 -0.55 8.61 6.97
C ILE A 121 0.69 9.25 7.62
N PHE A 122 1.34 10.16 6.89
CA PHE A 122 2.57 10.80 7.37
C PHE A 122 2.33 11.62 8.64
N GLU A 123 1.20 12.30 8.73
CA GLU A 123 0.79 13.09 9.89
C GLU A 123 0.76 12.25 11.16
N GLU A 124 0.22 11.03 11.08
CA GLU A 124 0.22 10.09 12.19
C GLU A 124 1.62 9.57 12.49
N ALA A 125 2.45 9.33 11.47
CA ALA A 125 3.84 8.93 11.71
C ALA A 125 4.61 10.02 12.48
N PHE A 126 4.45 11.29 12.10
CA PHE A 126 5.02 12.42 12.81
C PHE A 126 4.46 12.55 14.23
N TYR A 127 3.13 12.47 14.37
CA TYR A 127 2.46 12.59 15.66
C TYR A 127 2.92 11.49 16.63
N GLN A 128 2.93 10.23 16.20
CA GLN A 128 3.35 9.10 17.04
C GLN A 128 4.84 9.20 17.42
N GLY A 129 5.68 9.68 16.49
CA GLY A 129 7.10 9.96 16.76
C GLY A 129 7.29 11.04 17.83
N ILE A 130 6.61 12.17 17.70
CA ILE A 130 6.65 13.28 18.67
C ILE A 130 6.11 12.83 20.03
N ARG A 131 4.99 12.09 20.05
CA ARG A 131 4.38 11.53 21.26
C ARG A 131 5.37 10.63 22.01
N ALA A 132 5.98 9.67 21.31
CA ALA A 132 6.94 8.74 21.92
C ALA A 132 8.19 9.47 22.45
N ALA A 133 8.67 10.50 21.74
CA ALA A 133 9.79 11.32 22.21
C ALA A 133 9.45 12.10 23.50
N ARG A 134 8.24 12.68 23.58
CA ARG A 134 7.77 13.36 24.81
C ARG A 134 7.62 12.40 25.98
N GLU A 135 7.08 11.21 25.73
CA GLU A 135 6.94 10.16 26.75
C GLU A 135 8.30 9.74 27.31
N LEU A 136 9.30 9.55 26.43
CA LEU A 136 10.68 9.24 26.81
C LEU A 136 11.33 10.35 27.65
N LEU A 137 11.05 11.62 27.31
CA LEU A 137 11.59 12.78 28.02
C LEU A 137 10.83 13.12 29.32
N GLY A 138 9.68 12.47 29.58
CA GLY A 138 8.80 12.82 30.69
C GLY A 138 8.11 14.18 30.52
N THR A 139 7.93 14.63 29.28
CA THR A 139 7.30 15.92 28.91
C THR A 139 5.94 15.74 28.23
N ALA A 140 5.35 14.56 28.40
CA ALA A 140 4.03 14.20 27.88
C ALA A 140 2.90 14.75 28.77
#